data_AF-A0A813FD10-F1
#
_entry.id   AF-A0A813FD10-F1
#
_cell.length_a   1.000
_cell.length_b   1.000
_cell.length_c   1.000
_cell.angle_alpha   90.00
_cell.angle_beta   90.00
_cell.angle_gamma   90.00
#
_symmetry.space_group_name_H-M   'P 1'
#
loop_
_entity.id
_entity.type
_entity.pdbx_description
1 polymer ?
#
loop_
_entity_poly.entity_id
_entity_poly.type
_entity_poly.pdbx_seq_one_letter_code
_entity_poly.pdbx_strand_id
1 'polypeptide(L)'
;MRLVFHLQPKFEDASLEERHLSEREVRSLSVLRTVVTVYLFIALLWLAMPRAGMALSAWLFYRVNTFCSALSLLYFLVGYYRRWVSFKKYDWHIFVLGCHFLAFQSFDRCCVEGLLGLPTSPAVHDEAYQLLVCMTFWAGFLAYAEVDLRLHLAMIHFNLAVWVGLRMAFDTNMPLGLLIKLT
;
A
#
# COMPACT_ATOMS: atom_id res chain seq x y z
N MET A 1 -15.16 -20.15 -6.38
CA MET A 1 -13.93 -19.33 -6.37
C MET A 1 -12.86 -20.14 -5.67
N ARG A 2 -11.87 -20.72 -6.39
CA ARG A 2 -10.75 -21.45 -5.77
C ARG A 2 -9.75 -20.44 -5.25
N LEU A 3 -9.52 -20.41 -3.94
CA LEU A 3 -8.37 -19.70 -3.33
C LEU A 3 -7.11 -20.48 -3.68
N VAL A 4 -6.45 -20.09 -4.78
CA VAL A 4 -5.13 -20.60 -5.14
C VAL A 4 -4.11 -19.70 -4.45
N PHE A 5 -3.38 -20.23 -3.48
CA PHE A 5 -2.25 -19.52 -2.88
C PHE A 5 -1.13 -19.46 -3.93
N HIS A 6 -0.93 -18.29 -4.54
CA HIS A 6 0.11 -18.06 -5.54
C HIS A 6 1.49 -17.92 -4.89
N LEU A 7 2.06 -19.04 -4.48
CA LEU A 7 3.52 -19.18 -4.45
C LEU A 7 3.97 -19.27 -5.91
N GLN A 8 4.93 -18.43 -6.33
CA GLN A 8 5.46 -18.49 -7.69
C GLN A 8 5.80 -19.95 -8.07
N PRO A 9 5.23 -20.49 -9.16
CA PRO A 9 5.54 -21.83 -9.59
C PRO A 9 7.03 -21.92 -9.91
N LYS A 10 7.69 -22.98 -9.45
CA LYS A 10 9.03 -23.31 -9.97
C LYS A 10 8.84 -23.93 -11.34
N PHE A 11 9.32 -23.27 -12.38
CA PHE A 11 9.30 -23.80 -13.74
C PHE A 11 10.62 -24.53 -14.00
N GLU A 12 10.54 -25.76 -14.51
CA GLU A 12 11.69 -26.55 -14.93
C GLU A 12 12.16 -26.17 -16.35
N ASP A 13 11.30 -25.47 -17.11
CA ASP A 13 11.53 -25.05 -18.49
C ASP A 13 11.20 -23.55 -18.65
N ALA A 14 12.13 -22.82 -19.29
CA ALA A 14 11.98 -21.41 -19.63
C ALA A 14 10.78 -21.14 -20.55
N SER A 15 10.43 -22.10 -21.42
CA SER A 15 9.28 -21.96 -22.32
C SER A 15 7.94 -21.97 -21.56
N LEU A 16 7.86 -22.75 -20.48
CA LEU A 16 6.69 -22.80 -19.60
C LEU A 16 6.58 -21.53 -18.74
N GLU A 17 7.72 -21.01 -18.26
CA GLU A 17 7.77 -19.73 -17.55
C GLU A 17 7.28 -18.58 -18.44
N GLU A 18 7.75 -18.51 -19.69
CA GLU A 18 7.35 -17.46 -20.63
C GLU A 18 5.86 -17.54 -20.98
N ARG A 19 5.33 -18.75 -21.19
CA ARG A 19 3.89 -18.96 -21.40
C ARG A 19 3.09 -18.52 -20.18
N HIS A 20 3.50 -18.90 -18.97
CA HIS A 20 2.83 -18.47 -17.75
C HIS A 20 2.84 -16.94 -17.56
N LEU A 21 3.98 -16.29 -17.82
CA LEU A 21 4.11 -14.84 -17.71
C LEU A 21 3.21 -14.11 -18.72
N SER A 22 3.11 -14.59 -19.96
CA SER A 22 2.25 -13.98 -20.97
C SER A 22 0.76 -14.15 -20.64
N GLU A 23 0.34 -15.32 -20.15
CA GLU A 23 -1.03 -15.53 -19.68
C GLU A 23 -1.39 -14.65 -18.48
N ARG A 24 -0.46 -14.52 -17.52
CA ARG A 24 -0.61 -13.65 -16.35
C ARG A 24 -0.67 -12.18 -16.76
N GLU A 25 0.19 -11.74 -17.68
CA GLU A 25 0.21 -10.37 -18.20
C GLU A 25 -1.15 -9.94 -18.74
N VAL A 26 -1.79 -10.79 -19.56
CA VAL A 26 -3.11 -10.49 -20.13
C VAL A 26 -4.17 -10.31 -19.03
N ARG A 27 -4.19 -11.16 -18.01
CA ARG A 27 -5.13 -11.05 -16.88
C ARG A 27 -4.83 -9.83 -16.00
N SER A 28 -3.57 -9.65 -15.61
CA SER A 28 -3.11 -8.58 -14.72
C SER A 28 -3.35 -7.18 -15.29
N LEU A 29 -3.32 -7.00 -16.62
CA LEU A 29 -3.62 -5.71 -17.25
C LEU A 29 -5.07 -5.26 -17.01
N SER A 30 -6.03 -6.16 -17.12
CA SER A 30 -7.44 -5.84 -16.84
C SER A 30 -7.63 -5.48 -15.37
N VAL A 31 -7.03 -6.27 -14.48
CA VAL A 31 -7.05 -6.00 -13.03
C VAL A 31 -6.43 -4.64 -12.71
N LEU A 32 -5.25 -4.34 -13.26
CA LEU A 32 -4.55 -3.08 -13.02
C LEU A 32 -5.37 -1.87 -13.49
N ARG A 33 -6.07 -1.97 -14.63
CA ARG A 33 -6.97 -0.90 -15.11
C ARG A 33 -8.12 -0.63 -14.14
N THR A 34 -8.75 -1.70 -13.64
CA THR A 34 -9.85 -1.58 -12.68
C THR A 34 -9.35 -0.93 -11.39
N VAL A 35 -8.20 -1.40 -10.87
CA VAL A 35 -7.63 -0.89 -9.62
C VAL A 35 -7.21 0.56 -9.76
N VAL A 36 -6.51 0.93 -10.84
CA VAL A 36 -6.13 2.32 -11.10
C VAL A 36 -7.36 3.22 -11.17
N THR A 37 -8.40 2.80 -11.88
CA THR A 37 -9.65 3.57 -12.00
C THR A 37 -10.33 3.76 -10.64
N VAL A 38 -10.53 2.67 -9.89
CA VAL A 38 -11.17 2.71 -8.57
C VAL A 38 -10.35 3.54 -7.60
N TYR A 39 -9.03 3.36 -7.59
CA TYR A 39 -8.15 4.07 -6.67
C TYR A 39 -8.04 5.56 -7.00
N LEU A 40 -7.99 5.95 -8.29
CA LEU A 40 -8.09 7.36 -8.70
C LEU A 40 -9.43 7.97 -8.29
N PHE A 41 -10.52 7.23 -8.46
CA PHE A 41 -11.84 7.70 -8.02
C PHE A 41 -11.90 7.90 -6.51
N ILE A 42 -11.39 6.94 -5.72
CA ILE A 42 -11.28 7.07 -4.26
C ILE A 42 -10.39 8.27 -3.90
N ALA A 43 -9.26 8.48 -4.58
CA ALA A 43 -8.38 9.61 -4.35
C ALA A 43 -9.11 10.95 -4.61
N LEU A 44 -9.85 11.06 -5.71
CA LEU A 44 -10.67 12.24 -6.01
C LEU A 44 -11.74 12.49 -4.95
N LEU A 45 -12.45 11.45 -4.51
CA LEU A 45 -13.40 11.56 -3.40
C LEU A 45 -12.71 11.95 -2.09
N TRP A 46 -11.50 11.46 -1.86
CA TRP A 46 -10.69 11.79 -0.69
C TRP A 46 -10.39 13.30 -0.64
N LEU A 47 -10.15 13.98 -1.77
CA LEU A 47 -10.00 15.45 -1.80
C LEU A 47 -11.25 16.19 -1.32
N ALA A 48 -12.43 15.66 -1.63
CA ALA A 48 -13.69 16.30 -1.25
C ALA A 48 -13.98 16.16 0.24
N MET A 49 -13.28 15.28 0.97
CA MET A 49 -13.53 15.10 2.39
C MET A 49 -13.02 16.26 3.25
N PRO A 50 -13.87 16.81 4.13
CA PRO A 50 -13.56 18.00 4.92
C PRO A 50 -12.42 17.76 5.91
N ARG A 51 -11.80 18.87 6.36
CA ARG A 51 -10.63 18.86 7.26
C ARG A 51 -10.88 18.27 8.66
N ALA A 52 -12.14 18.12 9.09
CA ALA A 52 -12.51 17.59 10.40
C ALA A 52 -11.67 18.15 11.58
N GLY A 53 -11.38 19.46 11.58
CA GLY A 53 -10.59 20.11 12.64
C GLY A 53 -9.07 19.90 12.58
N MET A 54 -8.54 19.23 11.55
CA MET A 54 -7.11 19.08 11.30
C MET A 54 -6.48 20.38 10.78
N ALA A 55 -5.19 20.62 11.05
CA ALA A 55 -4.43 21.70 10.42
C ALA A 55 -4.37 21.52 8.88
N LEU A 56 -4.26 22.61 8.12
CA LEU A 56 -4.28 22.54 6.65
C LEU A 56 -3.12 21.74 6.10
N SER A 57 -1.92 21.92 6.64
CA SER A 57 -0.70 21.22 6.22
C SER A 57 -0.80 19.71 6.46
N ALA A 58 -1.28 19.28 7.63
CA ALA A 58 -1.51 17.87 7.93
C ALA A 58 -2.58 17.26 7.01
N TRP A 59 -3.67 17.99 6.74
CA TRP A 59 -4.69 17.54 5.80
C TRP A 59 -4.15 17.40 4.37
N LEU A 60 -3.42 18.41 3.89
CA LEU A 60 -2.77 18.40 2.58
C LEU A 60 -1.77 17.25 2.46
N PHE A 61 -1.01 16.95 3.52
CA PHE A 61 -0.08 15.83 3.53
C PHE A 61 -0.77 14.51 3.16
N TYR A 62 -1.87 14.17 3.83
CA TYR A 62 -2.63 12.96 3.50
C TYR A 62 -3.18 12.97 2.07
N ARG A 63 -3.70 14.12 1.61
CA ARG A 63 -4.26 14.22 0.25
C ARG A 63 -3.19 14.07 -0.83
N VAL A 64 -2.08 14.79 -0.70
CA VAL A 64 -0.97 14.75 -1.66
C VAL A 64 -0.39 13.35 -1.73
N ASN A 65 -0.17 12.67 -0.60
CA ASN A 65 0.36 11.30 -0.60
C ASN A 65 -0.58 10.31 -1.31
N THR A 66 -1.90 10.39 -1.05
CA THR A 66 -2.88 9.57 -1.78
C THR A 66 -2.85 9.86 -3.28
N PHE A 67 -2.72 11.14 -3.69
CA PHE A 67 -2.60 11.51 -5.10
C PHE A 67 -1.31 11.02 -5.73
N CYS A 68 -0.18 11.19 -5.07
CA CYS A 68 1.12 10.69 -5.54
C CYS A 68 1.09 9.17 -5.73
N SER A 69 0.45 8.44 -4.81
CA SER A 69 0.23 6.99 -4.93
C SER A 69 -0.60 6.65 -6.17
N ALA A 70 -1.70 7.39 -6.38
CA ALA A 70 -2.61 7.15 -7.50
C ALA A 70 -1.97 7.49 -8.86
N LEU A 71 -1.20 8.58 -8.92
CA LEU A 71 -0.42 8.98 -10.11
C LEU A 71 0.69 7.98 -10.41
N SER A 72 1.35 7.44 -9.39
CA SER A 72 2.38 6.40 -9.55
C SER A 72 1.78 5.12 -10.16
N LEU A 73 0.59 4.72 -9.68
CA LEU A 73 -0.20 3.63 -10.24
C LEU A 73 -0.60 3.86 -11.70
N LEU A 74 -1.07 5.07 -12.01
CA LEU A 74 -1.43 5.45 -13.38
C LEU A 74 -0.21 5.45 -14.31
N TYR A 75 0.90 6.04 -13.87
CA TYR A 75 2.17 6.03 -14.61
C TYR A 75 2.62 4.60 -14.90
N PHE A 76 2.53 3.72 -13.91
CA PHE A 76 2.85 2.31 -14.07
C PHE A 76 1.96 1.63 -15.13
N LEU A 77 0.65 1.82 -15.07
CA LEU A 77 -0.29 1.31 -16.08
C LEU A 77 0.02 1.83 -17.48
N VAL A 78 0.28 3.13 -17.63
CA VAL A 78 0.64 3.75 -18.91
C VAL A 78 1.97 3.20 -19.42
N GLY A 79 2.97 3.07 -18.54
CA GLY A 79 4.28 2.50 -18.86
C GLY A 79 4.16 1.06 -19.35
N TYR A 80 3.25 0.26 -18.78
CA TYR A 80 2.92 -1.07 -19.28
C TYR A 80 2.30 -1.03 -20.67
N TYR A 81 1.27 -0.22 -20.86
CA TYR A 81 0.57 -0.11 -22.12
C TYR A 81 1.49 0.35 -23.26
N ARG A 82 2.44 1.24 -22.94
CA ARG A 82 3.46 1.76 -23.86
C ARG A 82 4.70 0.87 -23.98
N ARG A 83 4.76 -0.26 -23.26
CA ARG A 83 5.91 -1.19 -23.18
C ARG A 83 7.21 -0.54 -22.70
N TRP A 84 7.14 0.54 -21.92
CA TRP A 84 8.29 1.17 -21.26
C TRP A 84 8.73 0.38 -20.02
N VAL A 85 7.79 -0.34 -19.40
CA VAL A 85 8.03 -1.16 -18.22
C VAL A 85 7.79 -2.63 -18.57
N SER A 86 8.73 -3.50 -18.20
CA SER A 86 8.64 -4.94 -18.47
C SER A 86 7.73 -5.66 -17.49
N PHE A 87 6.92 -6.62 -17.99
CA PHE A 87 6.09 -7.50 -17.15
C PHE A 87 6.87 -8.24 -16.06
N LYS A 88 8.13 -8.56 -16.32
CA LYS A 88 9.01 -9.24 -15.35
C LYS A 88 9.23 -8.45 -14.05
N LYS A 89 9.03 -7.12 -14.07
CA LYS A 89 9.16 -6.26 -12.89
C LYS A 89 7.82 -5.95 -12.23
N TYR A 90 6.71 -6.55 -12.67
CA TYR A 90 5.37 -6.27 -12.17
C TYR A 90 5.30 -6.34 -10.64
N ASP A 91 5.69 -7.51 -10.12
CA ASP A 91 5.67 -7.87 -8.72
C ASP A 91 6.46 -6.87 -7.85
N TRP A 92 7.62 -6.43 -8.32
CA TRP A 92 8.45 -5.43 -7.65
C TRP A 92 7.81 -4.05 -7.60
N HIS A 93 7.15 -3.62 -8.67
CA HIS A 93 6.48 -2.31 -8.67
C HIS A 93 5.26 -2.31 -7.75
N ILE A 94 4.48 -3.40 -7.77
CA ILE A 94 3.36 -3.56 -6.85
C ILE A 94 3.85 -3.62 -5.40
N PHE A 95 4.97 -4.30 -5.14
CA PHE A 95 5.62 -4.32 -3.83
C PHE A 95 6.03 -2.92 -3.36
N VAL A 96 6.75 -2.15 -4.17
CA VAL A 96 7.20 -0.79 -3.81
C VAL A 96 6.01 0.13 -3.56
N LEU A 97 5.00 0.05 -4.41
CA LEU A 97 3.77 0.82 -4.26
C LEU A 97 3.03 0.45 -2.97
N GLY A 98 2.95 -0.84 -2.66
CA GLY A 98 2.34 -1.31 -1.41
C GLY A 98 3.09 -0.87 -0.17
N CYS A 99 4.43 -0.91 -0.21
CA CYS A 99 5.27 -0.38 0.84
C CYS A 99 5.01 1.12 1.06
N HIS A 100 4.93 1.90 -0.02
CA HIS A 100 4.59 3.32 0.03
C HIS A 100 3.20 3.54 0.62
N PHE A 101 2.16 2.91 0.05
CA PHE A 101 0.78 3.06 0.50
C PHE A 101 0.62 2.72 1.98
N LEU A 102 1.14 1.56 2.41
CA LEU A 102 1.01 1.11 3.79
C LEU A 102 1.81 2.00 4.73
N ALA A 103 3.05 2.39 4.40
CA ALA A 103 3.84 3.30 5.23
C ALA A 103 3.10 4.63 5.45
N PHE A 104 2.54 5.22 4.38
CA PHE A 104 1.84 6.50 4.51
C PHE A 104 0.51 6.41 5.25
N GLN A 105 -0.23 5.33 5.05
CA GLN A 105 -1.48 5.08 5.79
C GLN A 105 -1.25 4.67 7.25
N SER A 106 -0.01 4.29 7.60
CA SER A 106 0.38 3.99 8.98
C SER A 106 0.68 5.25 9.80
N PHE A 107 0.86 6.41 9.16
CA PHE A 107 0.98 7.68 9.87
C PHE A 107 -0.38 8.10 10.42
N ASP A 108 -0.55 7.97 11.72
CA ASP A 108 -1.64 8.64 12.41
C ASP A 108 -1.46 10.17 12.40
N ARG A 109 -2.53 10.87 12.79
CA ARG A 109 -2.56 12.33 12.82
C ARG A 109 -1.45 12.90 13.68
N CYS A 110 -1.17 12.29 14.83
CA CYS A 110 -0.16 12.74 15.77
C CYS A 110 1.25 12.67 15.16
N CYS A 111 1.58 11.59 14.46
CA CYS A 111 2.84 11.42 13.75
C CYS A 111 2.99 12.44 12.62
N VAL A 112 1.92 12.71 11.85
CA VAL A 112 1.96 13.74 10.80
C VAL A 112 2.11 15.14 11.39
N GLU A 113 1.40 15.45 12.47
CA GLU A 113 1.56 16.72 13.17
C GLU A 113 2.99 16.89 13.71
N GLY A 114 3.55 15.85 14.33
CA GLY A 114 4.95 15.84 14.78
C GLY A 114 5.96 16.03 13.65
N LEU A 115 5.80 15.30 12.52
CA LEU A 115 6.63 15.44 11.32
C LEU A 115 6.62 16.86 10.75
N LEU A 116 5.46 17.53 10.83
CA LEU A 116 5.28 18.88 10.31
C LEU A 116 5.61 19.97 11.33
N GLY A 117 6.07 19.61 12.55
CA GLY A 117 6.36 20.55 13.63
C GLY A 117 5.12 21.25 14.19
N LEU A 118 3.95 20.64 14.06
CA LEU A 118 2.68 21.14 14.58
C LEU A 118 2.44 20.64 16.01
N PRO A 119 1.59 21.32 16.80
CA PRO A 119 1.10 20.77 18.06
C PRO A 119 0.44 19.41 17.83
N THR A 120 0.91 18.38 18.53
CA THR A 120 0.45 17.01 18.39
C THR A 120 -0.89 16.82 19.10
N SER A 121 -1.89 16.32 18.37
CA SER A 121 -3.17 15.91 18.91
C SER A 121 -3.02 14.63 19.75
N PRO A 122 -3.92 14.39 20.72
CA PRO A 122 -3.96 13.10 21.43
C PRO A 122 -4.16 11.95 20.44
N ALA A 123 -3.52 10.81 20.68
CA ALA A 123 -3.77 9.60 19.91
C ALA A 123 -5.25 9.20 20.01
N VAL A 124 -5.89 8.90 18.89
CA VAL A 124 -7.31 8.52 18.83
C VAL A 124 -7.39 7.01 18.67
N HIS A 125 -8.28 6.35 19.40
CA HIS A 125 -8.39 4.87 19.40
C HIS A 125 -8.76 4.23 18.05
N ASP A 126 -9.20 5.02 17.05
CA ASP A 126 -9.58 4.54 15.72
C ASP A 126 -8.39 4.24 14.79
N GLU A 127 -7.16 4.52 15.22
CA GLU A 127 -5.92 4.32 14.44
C GLU A 127 -5.69 2.85 14.07
N ALA A 128 -6.00 1.91 14.98
CA ALA A 128 -5.86 0.48 14.73
C ALA A 128 -6.90 -0.02 13.70
N TYR A 129 -8.11 0.56 13.70
CA TYR A 129 -9.15 0.25 12.72
C TYR A 129 -8.74 0.72 11.32
N GLN A 130 -8.16 1.91 11.19
CA GLN A 130 -7.67 2.42 9.91
C GLN A 130 -6.56 1.53 9.34
N LEU A 131 -5.61 1.07 10.18
CA LEU A 131 -4.57 0.14 9.75
C LEU A 131 -5.17 -1.21 9.29
N LEU A 132 -6.13 -1.76 10.03
CA LEU A 132 -6.84 -2.99 9.67
C LEU A 132 -7.60 -2.86 8.35
N VAL A 133 -8.30 -1.75 8.13
CA VAL A 133 -9.00 -1.48 6.87
C VAL A 133 -8.01 -1.35 5.71
N CYS A 134 -6.90 -0.62 5.89
CA CYS A 134 -5.86 -0.49 4.87
C CYS A 134 -5.21 -1.84 4.52
N MET A 135 -4.88 -2.64 5.54
CA MET A 135 -4.32 -3.99 5.36
C MET A 135 -5.32 -4.93 4.66
N THR A 136 -6.61 -4.86 5.02
CA THR A 136 -7.66 -5.70 4.40
C THR A 136 -7.88 -5.32 2.94
N PHE A 137 -7.97 -4.01 2.65
CA PHE A 137 -8.11 -3.52 1.28
C PHE A 137 -6.90 -3.92 0.43
N TRP A 138 -5.70 -3.79 1.00
CA TRP A 138 -4.46 -4.15 0.31
C TRP A 138 -4.30 -5.65 0.11
N ALA A 139 -4.64 -6.48 1.10
CA ALA A 139 -4.66 -7.94 0.96
C ALA A 139 -5.67 -8.37 -0.12
N GLY A 140 -6.85 -7.76 -0.16
CA GLY A 140 -7.85 -7.98 -1.21
C GLY A 140 -7.31 -7.61 -2.59
N PHE A 141 -6.62 -6.48 -2.71
CA PHE A 141 -5.97 -6.08 -3.95
C PHE A 141 -4.92 -7.10 -4.40
N LEU A 142 -4.06 -7.59 -3.51
CA LEU A 142 -2.98 -8.52 -3.89
C LEU A 142 -3.51 -9.91 -4.26
N ALA A 143 -4.56 -10.37 -3.57
CA ALA A 143 -5.26 -11.58 -3.95
C ALA A 143 -5.90 -11.45 -5.34
N TYR A 144 -6.44 -10.26 -5.66
CA TYR A 144 -7.04 -9.97 -6.95
C TYR A 144 -6.00 -9.73 -8.07
N ALA A 145 -4.84 -9.16 -7.73
CA ALA A 145 -3.74 -8.85 -8.64
C ALA A 145 -2.76 -10.02 -8.88
N GLU A 146 -3.02 -11.18 -8.29
CA GLU A 146 -2.21 -12.39 -8.40
C GLU A 146 -0.71 -12.16 -8.08
N VAL A 147 -0.39 -11.32 -7.09
CA VAL A 147 1.00 -10.96 -6.72
C VAL A 147 1.69 -12.10 -5.97
N ASP A 148 3.01 -12.25 -6.15
CA ASP A 148 3.81 -13.23 -5.39
C ASP A 148 3.65 -13.02 -3.87
N LEU A 149 3.21 -14.08 -3.19
CA LEU A 149 3.01 -14.10 -1.74
C LEU A 149 4.29 -13.75 -0.94
N ARG A 150 5.48 -14.05 -1.48
CA ARG A 150 6.76 -13.72 -0.82
C ARG A 150 6.94 -12.22 -0.65
N LEU A 151 6.62 -11.46 -1.70
CA LEU A 151 6.69 -10.00 -1.65
C LEU A 151 5.59 -9.43 -0.76
N HIS A 152 4.42 -10.06 -0.74
CA HIS A 152 3.38 -9.68 0.21
C HIS A 152 3.84 -9.81 1.66
N LEU A 153 4.43 -10.95 2.03
CA LEU A 153 4.99 -11.17 3.35
C LEU A 153 6.10 -10.16 3.67
N ALA A 154 7.04 -9.94 2.75
CA ALA A 154 8.12 -8.97 2.93
C ALA A 154 7.58 -7.55 3.20
N MET A 155 6.51 -7.17 2.50
CA MET A 155 5.89 -5.86 2.65
C MET A 155 5.13 -5.71 3.97
N ILE A 156 4.49 -6.78 4.48
CA ILE A 156 3.90 -6.78 5.83
C ILE A 156 4.98 -6.51 6.88
N HIS A 157 6.12 -7.20 6.80
CA HIS A 157 7.24 -7.02 7.73
C HIS A 157 7.86 -5.63 7.61
N PHE A 158 8.04 -5.14 6.37
CA PHE A 158 8.49 -3.77 6.12
C PHE A 158 7.56 -2.75 6.78
N ASN A 159 6.24 -2.92 6.62
CA ASN A 159 5.28 -2.00 7.20
C ASN A 159 5.28 -2.05 8.74
N LEU A 160 5.34 -3.23 9.34
CA LEU A 160 5.46 -3.37 10.79
C LEU A 160 6.71 -2.66 11.31
N ALA A 161 7.85 -2.83 10.64
CA ALA A 161 9.10 -2.17 11.01
C ALA A 161 9.00 -0.64 10.90
N VAL A 162 8.39 -0.12 9.83
CA VAL A 162 8.13 1.31 9.66
C VAL A 162 7.21 1.82 10.77
N TRP A 163 6.11 1.13 11.05
CA TRP A 163 5.16 1.55 12.08
C TRP A 163 5.80 1.57 13.48
N VAL A 164 6.53 0.52 13.86
CA VAL A 164 7.28 0.49 15.13
C VAL A 164 8.31 1.62 15.18
N GLY A 165 9.09 1.80 14.11
CA GLY A 165 10.11 2.85 14.04
C GLY A 165 9.53 4.26 14.19
N LEU A 166 8.39 4.53 13.57
CA LEU A 166 7.69 5.81 13.69
C LEU A 166 7.19 6.06 15.12
N ARG A 167 6.61 5.03 15.74
CA ARG A 167 6.12 5.13 17.13
C ARG A 167 7.25 5.39 18.11
N MET A 168 8.42 4.76 17.91
CA MET A 168 9.63 5.04 18.68
C MET A 168 10.17 6.45 18.44
N ALA A 169 10.15 6.94 17.19
CA ALA A 169 10.69 8.25 16.84
C ALA A 169 9.84 9.42 17.36
N PHE A 170 8.52 9.26 17.41
CA PHE A 170 7.58 10.31 17.81
C PHE A 170 7.08 10.21 19.25
N ASP A 171 7.66 9.30 20.05
CA ASP A 171 7.32 9.07 21.48
C ASP A 171 5.81 8.99 21.74
N THR A 172 5.08 8.42 20.77
CA THR A 172 3.64 8.28 20.84
C THR A 172 3.32 7.08 21.71
N ASN A 173 3.36 7.29 23.03
CA ASN A 173 2.99 6.39 24.14
C ASN A 173 2.33 5.08 23.68
N MET A 174 3.11 4.11 23.21
CA MET A 174 2.62 2.75 23.07
C MET A 174 2.56 2.19 24.48
N PRO A 175 1.39 1.77 25.01
CA PRO A 175 1.36 1.09 26.28
C PRO A 175 2.26 -0.15 26.20
N LEU A 176 3.29 -0.19 27.05
CA LEU A 176 4.41 -1.14 27.03
C LEU A 176 3.99 -2.61 26.86
N GLY A 177 2.78 -2.97 27.32
CA GLY A 177 2.21 -4.31 27.21
C GLY A 177 1.90 -4.78 25.78
N LEU A 178 1.80 -3.88 24.79
CA LEU A 178 1.63 -4.22 23.38
C LEU A 178 2.98 -4.53 22.70
N LEU A 179 4.05 -3.86 23.12
CA LEU A 179 5.41 -4.09 22.65
C LEU A 179 5.90 -5.51 23.03
N ILE A 180 5.65 -5.92 24.27
CA ILE A 180 6.07 -7.23 24.84
C ILE A 180 5.34 -8.42 24.19
N LYS A 181 4.17 -8.19 23.56
CA LYS A 181 3.41 -9.26 22.87
C LYS A 181 3.78 -9.43 21.39
N LEU A 182 4.51 -8.49 20.82
CA LEU A 182 4.94 -8.50 19.41
C LEU A 182 6.42 -8.87 19.24
N THR A 183 7.19 -8.86 20.32
CA THR A 183 8.54 -9.44 20.44
C THR A 183 8.49 -10.84 21.04
#